data_AF-A0A1Z5TEK5-F1
#
_entry.id   AF-A0A1Z5TEK5-F1
#
_cell.length_a   1.000
_cell.length_b   1.000
_cell.length_c   1.000
_cell.angle_alpha   90.00
_cell.angle_beta   90.00
_cell.angle_gamma   90.00
#
_symmetry.space_group_name_H-M   'P 1'
#
loop_
_entity.id
_entity.type
_entity.pdbx_description
1 polymer ?
#
loop_
_entity_poly.entity_id
_entity_poly.type
_entity_poly.pdbx_seq_one_letter_code
_entity_poly.pdbx_strand_id
1 'polypeptide(L)'
;MLTVSSFVEENHQSKEAQKQSQKVQRPRPGQPPQELMQYWGYKFEALSTLPQPWSEATREHIESRDQTVVNNHAQYCSIVRTGIGTTSLIIAGEVDCVLGQKPDNIEDPVPWVELKTTAELQSNHPRELVKFERKLLKYWAQSFLLGVPLIVVGFRTPNGLLTGMQELKTQRIPSEVKQGQGTWDGNVCINFTAAFLDMLKTTVVGEGVWRIRKRKNQKVIEIMKVEESGTGRIVKQSFKTHRENLMALEISAKLGQ
;
A
#
# COMPACT_ATOMS: atom_id res chain seq x y z
N MET A 1 -0.52 4.45 -27.35
CA MET A 1 0.03 4.91 -26.05
C MET A 1 -1.08 4.82 -24.99
N LEU A 2 -0.75 4.58 -23.72
CA LEU A 2 -1.73 4.64 -22.62
C LEU A 2 -2.20 6.10 -22.43
N THR A 3 -3.44 6.40 -22.79
CA THR A 3 -4.06 7.67 -22.45
C THR A 3 -4.48 7.62 -20.98
N VAL A 4 -3.67 8.19 -20.09
CA VAL A 4 -4.05 8.34 -18.68
C VAL A 4 -5.16 9.38 -18.61
N SER A 5 -6.37 8.94 -18.27
CA SER A 5 -7.56 9.78 -18.27
C SER A 5 -7.72 10.61 -17.00
N SER A 6 -7.13 10.17 -15.88
CA SER A 6 -7.31 10.80 -14.57
C SER A 6 -6.14 10.49 -13.64
N PHE A 7 -5.81 11.44 -12.76
CA PHE A 7 -4.82 11.28 -11.68
C PHE A 7 -5.54 11.36 -10.34
N VAL A 8 -5.15 10.50 -9.39
CA VAL A 8 -5.74 10.45 -8.06
C VAL A 8 -4.61 10.51 -7.04
N GLU A 9 -4.72 11.43 -6.08
CA GLU A 9 -3.82 11.52 -4.93
C GLU A 9 -4.61 11.64 -3.63
N GLU A 10 -3.95 11.32 -2.51
CA GLU A 10 -4.52 11.51 -1.19
C GLU A 10 -4.57 13.00 -0.83
N ASN A 11 -5.65 13.44 -0.16
CA ASN A 11 -5.71 14.80 0.36
C ASN A 11 -4.77 14.96 1.56
N HIS A 12 -3.59 15.55 1.31
CA HIS A 12 -2.53 15.73 2.31
C HIS A 12 -3.00 16.49 3.56
N GLN A 13 -3.73 17.59 3.39
CA GLN A 13 -4.23 18.40 4.51
C GLN A 13 -5.15 17.58 5.43
N SER A 14 -6.06 16.79 4.86
CA SER A 14 -6.94 15.91 5.62
C SER A 14 -6.15 14.83 6.36
N LYS A 15 -5.10 14.27 5.74
CA LYS A 15 -4.24 13.26 6.36
C LYS A 15 -3.48 13.83 7.55
N GLU A 16 -2.93 15.04 7.42
CA GLU A 16 -2.21 15.74 8.48
C GLU A 16 -3.12 16.08 9.66
N ALA A 17 -4.31 16.62 9.39
CA ALA A 17 -5.32 16.88 10.42
C ALA A 17 -5.70 15.59 11.18
N GLN A 18 -5.84 14.47 10.46
CA GLN A 18 -6.12 13.18 11.08
C GLN A 18 -4.95 12.72 11.97
N LYS A 19 -3.70 12.85 11.52
CA LYS A 19 -2.50 12.53 12.33
C LYS A 19 -2.44 13.38 13.61
N GLN A 20 -2.69 14.69 13.51
CA GLN A 20 -2.74 15.58 14.66
C GLN A 20 -3.82 15.16 15.66
N SER A 21 -5.02 14.80 15.18
CA SER A 21 -6.11 14.33 16.04
C SER A 21 -5.77 13.02 16.78
N GLN A 22 -4.99 12.13 16.17
CA GLN A 22 -4.56 10.88 16.79
C GLN A 22 -3.50 11.10 17.87
N LYS A 23 -2.58 12.06 17.68
CA LYS A 23 -1.57 12.41 18.69
C LYS A 23 -2.17 12.95 19.99
N VAL A 24 -3.33 13.61 19.92
CA VAL A 24 -4.02 14.16 21.09
C VAL A 24 -4.75 13.07 21.90
N GLN A 25 -5.03 11.90 21.30
CA GLN A 25 -5.71 10.81 22.01
C GLN A 25 -4.76 10.10 22.97
N ARG A 26 -5.13 10.05 24.25
CA ARG A 26 -4.38 9.30 25.26
C ARG A 26 -4.47 7.79 24.96
N PRO A 27 -3.36 7.05 25.10
CA PRO A 27 -3.39 5.59 25.00
C PRO A 27 -4.32 5.01 26.06
N ARG A 28 -4.97 3.89 25.72
CA ARG A 28 -5.78 3.15 26.70
C ARG A 28 -4.86 2.61 27.81
N PRO A 29 -5.34 2.48 29.05
CA PRO A 29 -4.56 1.87 30.13
C PRO A 29 -3.99 0.51 29.70
N GLY A 30 -2.68 0.30 29.90
CA GLY A 30 -1.98 -0.92 29.52
C GLY A 30 -1.67 -1.11 28.03
N GLN A 31 -1.95 -0.12 27.17
CA GLN A 31 -1.54 -0.14 25.77
C GLN A 31 -0.29 0.73 25.55
N PRO A 32 0.70 0.24 24.79
CA PRO A 32 1.84 1.05 24.36
C PRO A 32 1.40 2.32 23.60
N PRO A 33 2.16 3.42 23.68
CA PRO A 33 1.93 4.60 22.86
C PRO A 33 1.90 4.27 21.36
N GLN A 34 1.11 5.00 20.58
CA GLN A 34 0.99 4.77 19.14
C GLN A 34 2.33 4.92 18.40
N GLU A 35 3.16 5.87 18.83
CA GLU A 35 4.49 6.11 18.25
C GLU A 35 5.42 4.91 18.45
N LEU A 36 5.36 4.27 19.62
CA LEU A 36 6.12 3.06 19.89
C LEU A 36 5.63 1.87 19.05
N MET A 37 4.31 1.75 18.86
CA MET A 37 3.75 0.72 17.97
C MET A 37 4.13 0.93 16.50
N GLN A 38 4.25 2.18 16.06
CA GLN A 38 4.74 2.51 14.72
C GLN A 38 6.24 2.18 14.59
N TYR A 39 7.05 2.55 15.59
CA TYR A 39 8.47 2.23 15.63
C TYR A 39 8.74 0.73 15.50
N TRP A 40 7.93 -0.12 16.14
CA TRP A 40 8.08 -1.57 16.02
C TRP A 40 7.92 -2.10 14.59
N GLY A 41 7.15 -1.44 13.73
CA GLY A 41 7.10 -1.76 12.30
C GLY A 41 8.47 -1.54 11.64
N TYR A 42 8.98 -0.32 11.72
CA TYR A 42 10.28 0.03 11.14
C TYR A 42 11.45 -0.76 11.76
N LYS A 43 11.40 -1.05 13.06
CA LYS A 43 12.43 -1.89 13.70
C LYS A 43 12.35 -3.33 13.20
N PHE A 44 11.16 -3.87 12.96
CA PHE A 44 11.01 -5.20 12.37
C PHE A 44 11.56 -5.25 10.95
N GLU A 45 11.30 -4.23 10.12
CA GLU A 45 11.91 -4.08 8.79
C GLU A 45 13.44 -4.08 8.87
N ALA A 46 14.02 -3.22 9.72
CA ALA A 46 15.46 -3.12 9.90
C ALA A 46 16.12 -4.42 10.39
N LEU A 47 15.44 -5.18 11.25
CA LEU A 47 15.93 -6.47 11.76
C LEU A 47 15.77 -7.62 10.77
N SER A 48 14.76 -7.55 9.90
CA SER A 48 14.37 -8.65 9.00
C SER A 48 14.98 -8.51 7.61
N THR A 49 15.70 -7.43 7.33
CA THR A 49 16.28 -7.14 6.02
C THR A 49 17.80 -7.02 6.08
N LEU A 50 18.41 -7.04 4.89
CA LEU A 50 19.79 -6.67 4.65
C LEU A 50 19.79 -5.67 3.48
N PRO A 51 20.71 -4.70 3.45
CA PRO A 51 20.82 -3.74 2.36
C PRO A 51 21.31 -4.37 1.04
N GLN A 52 21.86 -5.58 1.11
CA GLN A 52 22.40 -6.34 -0.02
C GLN A 52 22.08 -7.84 0.13
N PRO A 53 22.16 -8.64 -0.94
CA PRO A 53 21.97 -10.08 -0.86
C PRO A 53 22.87 -10.74 0.19
N TRP A 54 22.42 -11.87 0.73
CA TRP A 54 23.13 -12.56 1.81
C TRP A 54 24.58 -12.91 1.46
N SER A 55 24.85 -13.29 0.20
CA SER A 55 26.19 -13.63 -0.30
C SER A 55 27.19 -12.48 -0.25
N GLU A 56 26.70 -11.23 -0.23
CA GLU A 56 27.52 -10.03 -0.18
C GLU A 56 27.60 -9.44 1.24
N ALA A 57 26.70 -9.84 2.15
CA ALA A 57 26.65 -9.36 3.52
C ALA A 57 27.77 -9.95 4.40
N THR A 58 28.43 -9.10 5.18
CA THR A 58 29.39 -9.55 6.20
C THR A 58 28.68 -10.10 7.42
N ARG A 59 29.33 -11.01 8.14
CA ARG A 59 28.81 -11.56 9.40
C ARG A 59 28.54 -10.46 10.43
N GLU A 60 29.50 -9.56 10.59
CA GLU A 60 29.40 -8.40 11.47
C GLU A 60 28.15 -7.58 11.16
N HIS A 61 27.90 -7.27 9.89
CA HIS A 61 26.72 -6.51 9.50
C HIS A 61 25.40 -7.23 9.83
N ILE A 62 25.33 -8.55 9.62
CA ILE A 62 24.14 -9.35 9.94
C ILE A 62 23.87 -9.36 11.46
N GLU A 63 24.92 -9.54 12.25
CA GLU A 63 24.85 -9.69 13.71
C GLU A 63 24.66 -8.35 14.44
N SER A 64 25.03 -7.21 13.84
CA SER A 64 24.88 -5.88 14.43
C SER A 64 23.58 -5.14 14.05
N ARG A 65 22.61 -5.81 13.41
CA ARG A 65 21.35 -5.17 12.95
C ARG A 65 20.48 -4.65 14.10
N ASP A 66 20.58 -5.25 15.27
CA ASP A 66 19.92 -4.77 16.47
C ASP A 66 20.41 -3.39 16.92
N GLN A 67 21.66 -3.04 16.60
CA GLN A 67 22.27 -1.73 16.87
C GLN A 67 22.03 -0.71 15.74
N THR A 68 21.51 -1.14 14.59
CA THR A 68 21.25 -0.24 13.46
C THR A 68 20.17 0.77 13.83
N VAL A 69 20.48 2.06 13.57
CA VAL A 69 19.54 3.17 13.74
C VAL A 69 18.41 3.02 12.73
N VAL A 70 17.19 2.94 13.24
CA VAL A 70 15.98 2.82 12.42
C VAL A 70 15.72 4.15 11.70
N ASN A 71 15.50 4.08 10.39
CA ASN A 71 15.19 5.23 9.54
C ASN A 71 13.94 4.94 8.71
N ASN A 72 12.96 5.84 8.75
CA ASN A 72 11.73 5.74 7.97
C ASN A 72 11.65 6.74 6.80
N HIS A 73 12.77 7.39 6.45
CA HIS A 73 12.85 8.28 5.28
C HIS A 73 13.18 7.55 3.99
N ALA A 74 13.99 6.48 4.07
CA ALA A 74 14.35 5.69 2.91
C ALA A 74 13.12 4.87 2.49
N GLN A 75 12.72 4.98 1.23
CA GLN A 75 11.58 4.26 0.67
C GLN A 75 11.95 3.71 -0.70
N TYR A 76 11.45 2.52 -1.01
CA TYR A 76 11.54 1.94 -2.34
C TYR A 76 10.13 1.81 -2.92
N CYS A 77 9.86 2.50 -4.02
CA CYS A 77 8.54 2.47 -4.66
C CYS A 77 8.58 1.64 -5.94
N SER A 78 7.66 0.68 -6.04
CA SER A 78 7.35 -0.03 -7.28
C SER A 78 6.23 0.69 -8.03
N ILE A 79 6.36 0.80 -9.35
CA ILE A 79 5.30 1.32 -10.23
C ILE A 79 4.79 0.14 -11.05
N VAL A 80 3.52 -0.22 -10.83
CA VAL A 80 2.90 -1.35 -11.50
C VAL A 80 1.73 -0.90 -12.37
N ARG A 81 1.55 -1.59 -13.49
CA ARG A 81 0.31 -1.52 -14.27
C ARG A 81 -0.56 -2.73 -13.90
N THR A 82 -1.79 -2.46 -13.49
CA THR A 82 -2.77 -3.50 -13.13
C THR A 82 -4.15 -3.17 -13.70
N GLY A 83 -5.14 -4.00 -13.41
CA GLY A 83 -6.52 -3.78 -13.80
C GLY A 83 -7.53 -4.40 -12.83
N ILE A 84 -8.64 -3.70 -12.63
CA ILE A 84 -9.79 -4.19 -11.86
C ILE A 84 -11.06 -3.91 -12.68
N GLY A 85 -11.85 -4.96 -12.93
CA GLY A 85 -12.96 -4.87 -13.87
C GLY A 85 -12.49 -4.46 -15.27
N THR A 86 -13.12 -3.45 -15.85
CA THR A 86 -12.72 -2.89 -17.16
C THR A 86 -11.66 -1.80 -17.04
N THR A 87 -11.23 -1.46 -15.81
CA THR A 87 -10.37 -0.31 -15.54
C THR A 87 -8.92 -0.71 -15.36
N SER A 88 -8.06 -0.25 -16.28
CA SER A 88 -6.60 -0.29 -16.10
C SER A 88 -6.13 0.84 -15.18
N LEU A 89 -5.17 0.51 -14.31
CA LEU A 89 -4.58 1.40 -13.31
C LEU A 89 -3.05 1.38 -13.46
N ILE A 90 -2.43 2.52 -13.17
CA ILE A 90 -1.00 2.60 -12.86
C ILE A 90 -0.93 3.00 -11.38
N ILE A 91 -0.28 2.17 -10.57
CA ILE A 91 -0.19 2.36 -9.13
C ILE A 91 1.29 2.45 -8.76
N ALA A 92 1.65 3.51 -8.06
CA ALA A 92 2.93 3.61 -7.37
C ALA A 92 2.70 3.25 -5.90
N GLY A 93 3.49 2.33 -5.37
CA GLY A 93 3.42 1.94 -3.96
C GLY A 93 4.76 1.53 -3.41
N GLU A 94 4.96 1.82 -2.13
CA GLU A 94 6.10 1.35 -1.35
C GLU A 94 6.09 -0.18 -1.26
N VAL A 95 7.27 -0.80 -1.32
CA VAL A 95 7.50 -2.22 -1.08
C VAL A 95 8.68 -2.36 -0.12
N ASP A 96 8.58 -3.30 0.83
CA ASP A 96 9.51 -3.35 1.95
C ASP A 96 10.86 -4.01 1.58
N CYS A 97 10.82 -5.20 0.96
CA CYS A 97 12.04 -5.88 0.53
C CYS A 97 11.79 -6.95 -0.56
N VAL A 98 12.85 -7.66 -0.93
CA VAL A 98 12.79 -8.83 -1.82
C VAL A 98 13.23 -10.08 -1.08
N LEU A 99 12.62 -11.23 -1.38
CA LEU A 99 13.09 -12.53 -0.93
C LEU A 99 14.25 -12.97 -1.82
N GLY A 100 15.46 -13.03 -1.24
CA GLY A 100 16.67 -13.34 -1.99
C GLY A 100 17.18 -12.13 -2.78
N GLN A 101 17.02 -12.14 -4.11
CA GLN A 101 17.50 -11.07 -4.99
C GLN A 101 16.47 -10.75 -6.07
N LYS A 102 16.60 -9.56 -6.68
CA LYS A 102 15.83 -9.22 -7.87
C LYS A 102 16.30 -10.09 -9.05
N PRO A 103 15.38 -10.47 -9.96
CA PRO A 103 15.77 -11.18 -11.16
C PRO A 103 16.63 -10.28 -12.06
N ASP A 104 17.55 -10.89 -12.81
CA ASP A 104 18.36 -10.19 -13.82
C ASP A 104 17.51 -9.76 -15.03
N ASN A 105 16.52 -10.57 -15.37
CA ASN A 105 15.56 -10.27 -16.41
C ASN A 105 14.41 -9.41 -15.85
N ILE A 106 14.18 -8.25 -16.47
CA ILE A 106 13.15 -7.30 -16.05
C ILE A 106 11.72 -7.83 -16.23
N GLU A 107 11.52 -8.82 -17.10
CA GLU A 107 10.21 -9.44 -17.34
C GLU A 107 9.84 -10.48 -16.27
N ASP A 108 10.82 -10.94 -15.49
CA ASP A 108 10.57 -11.92 -14.44
C ASP A 108 9.92 -11.24 -13.22
N PRO A 109 8.95 -11.90 -12.56
CA PRO A 109 8.29 -11.32 -11.40
C PRO A 109 9.29 -11.14 -10.26
N VAL A 110 9.40 -9.91 -9.77
CA VAL A 110 10.23 -9.61 -8.60
C VAL A 110 9.63 -10.28 -7.36
N PRO A 111 10.40 -11.02 -6.54
CA PRO A 111 9.91 -11.71 -5.36
C PRO A 111 9.74 -10.73 -4.18
N TRP A 112 8.85 -9.75 -4.34
CA TRP A 112 8.56 -8.75 -3.30
C TRP A 112 8.04 -9.42 -2.02
N VAL A 113 8.36 -8.80 -0.89
CA VAL A 113 7.86 -9.18 0.43
C VAL A 113 7.35 -7.94 1.15
N GLU A 114 6.16 -8.05 1.72
CA GLU A 114 5.60 -7.08 2.64
C GLU A 114 5.85 -7.54 4.08
N LEU A 115 6.38 -6.67 4.93
CA LEU A 115 6.68 -6.91 6.33
C LEU A 115 5.64 -6.23 7.22
N LYS A 116 4.98 -7.02 8.08
CA LYS A 116 3.97 -6.51 9.02
C LYS A 116 4.28 -6.96 10.43
N THR A 117 3.89 -6.16 11.41
CA THR A 117 3.87 -6.60 12.81
C THR A 117 2.47 -6.58 13.41
N THR A 118 2.19 -7.51 14.31
CA THR A 118 0.94 -7.55 15.08
C THR A 118 1.18 -8.13 16.47
N ALA A 119 0.27 -7.86 17.40
CA ALA A 119 0.28 -8.54 18.68
C ALA A 119 0.11 -10.06 18.48
N GLU A 120 0.74 -10.85 19.34
CA GLU A 120 0.60 -12.30 19.39
C GLU A 120 -0.88 -12.73 19.46
N LEU A 121 -1.18 -13.84 18.79
CA LEU A 121 -2.52 -14.41 18.75
C LEU A 121 -2.62 -15.51 19.78
N GLN A 122 -3.60 -15.39 20.66
CA GLN A 122 -3.99 -16.48 21.54
C GLN A 122 -5.09 -17.27 20.85
N SER A 123 -4.78 -18.48 20.38
CA SER A 123 -5.68 -19.31 19.57
C SER A 123 -6.99 -19.68 20.28
N ASN A 124 -7.01 -19.66 21.61
CA ASN A 124 -8.20 -19.87 22.44
C ASN A 124 -9.07 -18.60 22.61
N HIS A 125 -8.73 -17.49 21.93
CA HIS A 125 -9.41 -16.21 22.06
C HIS A 125 -10.02 -15.76 20.71
N PRO A 126 -11.26 -16.19 20.38
CA PRO A 126 -11.88 -15.92 19.08
C PRO A 126 -11.92 -14.44 18.67
N ARG A 127 -12.01 -13.53 19.66
CA ARG A 127 -11.97 -12.09 19.43
C ARG A 127 -10.66 -11.60 18.82
N GLU A 128 -9.52 -12.19 19.19
CA GLU A 128 -8.22 -11.83 18.63
C GLU A 128 -8.05 -12.37 17.20
N LEU A 129 -8.58 -13.57 16.92
CA LEU A 129 -8.63 -14.11 15.56
C LEU A 129 -9.44 -13.21 14.63
N VAL A 130 -10.64 -12.77 15.05
CA VAL A 130 -11.47 -11.83 14.28
C VAL A 130 -10.75 -10.49 14.05
N LYS A 131 -10.03 -9.96 15.04
CA LYS A 131 -9.23 -8.73 14.86
C LYS A 131 -8.12 -8.93 13.86
N PHE A 132 -7.43 -10.07 13.91
CA PHE A 132 -6.35 -10.41 12.99
C PHE A 132 -6.87 -10.53 11.55
N GLU A 133 -7.95 -11.28 11.32
CA GLU A 133 -8.53 -11.39 9.97
C GLU A 133 -8.96 -10.03 9.40
N ARG A 134 -9.52 -9.14 10.24
CA ARG A 134 -9.84 -7.77 9.81
C ARG A 134 -8.59 -6.96 9.43
N LYS A 135 -7.42 -7.25 9.99
CA LYS A 135 -6.14 -6.68 9.55
C LYS A 135 -5.67 -7.30 8.23
N LEU A 136 -5.88 -8.61 8.06
CA LEU A 136 -5.53 -9.31 6.82
C LEU A 136 -6.19 -8.68 5.59
N LEU A 137 -7.39 -8.12 5.71
CA LEU A 137 -8.01 -7.35 4.61
C LEU A 137 -7.09 -6.23 4.09
N LYS A 138 -6.48 -5.47 5.01
CA LYS A 138 -5.59 -4.36 4.63
C LYS A 138 -4.27 -4.85 4.07
N TYR A 139 -3.70 -5.89 4.67
CA TYR A 139 -2.45 -6.50 4.21
C TYR A 139 -2.65 -7.05 2.79
N TRP A 140 -3.72 -7.85 2.60
CA TRP A 140 -4.11 -8.37 1.31
C TRP A 140 -4.34 -7.28 0.28
N ALA A 141 -5.14 -6.25 0.58
CA ALA A 141 -5.44 -5.20 -0.40
C ALA A 141 -4.18 -4.44 -0.84
N GLN A 142 -3.27 -4.11 0.08
CA GLN A 142 -2.00 -3.45 -0.23
C GLN A 142 -1.14 -4.32 -1.15
N SER A 143 -0.87 -5.56 -0.73
CA SER A 143 0.00 -6.48 -1.46
C SER A 143 -0.60 -6.93 -2.80
N PHE A 144 -1.91 -7.19 -2.85
CA PHE A 144 -2.62 -7.60 -4.07
C PHE A 144 -2.56 -6.53 -5.16
N LEU A 145 -2.79 -5.26 -4.81
CA LEU A 145 -2.78 -4.16 -5.78
C LEU A 145 -1.38 -3.90 -6.37
N LEU A 146 -0.33 -4.17 -5.59
CA LEU A 146 1.07 -4.00 -6.01
C LEU A 146 1.71 -5.29 -6.57
N GLY A 147 0.98 -6.40 -6.60
CA GLY A 147 1.51 -7.68 -7.06
C GLY A 147 2.56 -8.29 -6.13
N VAL A 148 2.55 -7.94 -4.84
CA VAL A 148 3.47 -8.50 -3.83
C VAL A 148 3.01 -9.93 -3.47
N PRO A 149 3.82 -10.98 -3.75
CA PRO A 149 3.38 -12.36 -3.59
C PRO A 149 3.37 -12.86 -2.13
N LEU A 150 4.22 -12.29 -1.27
CA LEU A 150 4.45 -12.77 0.09
C LEU A 150 4.30 -11.65 1.12
N ILE A 151 3.66 -11.97 2.24
CA ILE A 151 3.58 -11.12 3.42
C ILE A 151 4.17 -11.88 4.60
N VAL A 152 5.15 -11.30 5.30
CA VAL A 152 5.70 -11.86 6.53
C VAL A 152 5.18 -11.06 7.72
N VAL A 153 4.51 -11.75 8.63
CA VAL A 153 3.91 -11.16 9.83
C VAL A 153 4.73 -11.54 11.05
N GLY A 154 5.37 -10.57 11.69
CA GLY A 154 5.98 -10.71 13.01
C GLY A 154 4.96 -10.56 14.14
N PHE A 155 4.82 -11.59 14.97
CA PHE A 155 4.02 -11.56 16.19
C PHE A 155 4.85 -11.08 17.36
N ARG A 156 4.30 -10.17 18.15
CA ARG A 156 5.02 -9.58 19.29
C ARG A 156 4.20 -9.55 20.57
N THR A 157 4.90 -9.60 21.70
CA THR A 157 4.34 -9.36 23.02
C THR A 157 3.85 -7.90 23.16
N PRO A 158 3.08 -7.59 24.22
CA PRO A 158 2.75 -6.20 24.56
C PRO A 158 3.96 -5.29 24.77
N ASN A 159 5.12 -5.85 25.13
CA ASN A 159 6.37 -5.11 25.36
C ASN A 159 7.22 -4.96 24.08
N GLY A 160 6.74 -5.46 22.93
CA GLY A 160 7.44 -5.31 21.65
C GLY A 160 8.45 -6.41 21.32
N LEU A 161 8.52 -7.48 22.12
CA LEU A 161 9.41 -8.61 21.83
C LEU A 161 8.78 -9.50 20.77
N LEU A 162 9.52 -9.82 19.70
CA LEU A 162 9.08 -10.75 18.65
C LEU A 162 9.02 -12.18 19.23
N THR A 163 7.86 -12.84 19.08
CA THR A 163 7.61 -14.20 19.60
C THR A 163 7.49 -15.24 18.49
N GLY A 164 7.24 -14.81 17.26
CA GLY A 164 7.15 -15.69 16.11
C GLY A 164 6.94 -14.93 14.82
N MET A 165 7.02 -15.64 13.70
CA MET A 165 6.75 -15.11 12.37
C MET A 165 5.86 -16.06 11.59
N GLN A 166 5.04 -15.52 10.69
CA GLN A 166 4.23 -16.30 9.77
C GLN A 166 4.33 -15.72 8.37
N GLU A 167 4.57 -16.60 7.40
CA GLU A 167 4.49 -16.31 5.99
C GLU A 167 3.06 -16.51 5.47
N LEU A 168 2.56 -15.52 4.76
CA LEU A 168 1.24 -15.51 4.14
C LEU A 168 1.40 -15.25 2.64
N LYS A 169 0.95 -16.21 1.82
CA LYS A 169 0.89 -15.99 0.36
C LYS A 169 -0.31 -15.10 0.06
N THR A 170 -0.09 -13.93 -0.54
CA THR A 170 -1.12 -12.91 -0.78
C THR A 170 -2.38 -13.49 -1.43
N GLN A 171 -2.22 -14.34 -2.44
CA GLN A 171 -3.36 -14.94 -3.18
C GLN A 171 -4.21 -15.91 -2.33
N ARG A 172 -3.65 -16.49 -1.26
CA ARG A 172 -4.36 -17.45 -0.39
C ARG A 172 -5.17 -16.79 0.70
N ILE A 173 -4.82 -15.57 1.09
CA ILE A 173 -5.43 -14.86 2.23
C ILE A 173 -6.98 -14.85 2.17
N PRO A 174 -7.64 -14.53 1.03
CA PRO A 174 -9.11 -14.54 1.00
C PRO A 174 -9.72 -15.92 1.29
N SER A 175 -9.09 -16.99 0.79
CA SER A 175 -9.56 -18.36 1.04
C SER A 175 -9.36 -18.80 2.48
N GLU A 176 -8.25 -18.39 3.10
CA GLU A 176 -7.94 -18.68 4.50
C GLU A 176 -8.90 -17.94 5.45
N VAL A 177 -9.24 -16.69 5.16
CA VAL A 177 -10.27 -15.93 5.90
C VAL A 177 -11.64 -16.58 5.75
N LYS A 178 -12.00 -17.04 4.54
CA LYS A 178 -13.28 -17.74 4.30
C LYS A 178 -13.38 -19.04 5.10
N GLN A 179 -12.27 -19.76 5.28
CA GLN A 179 -12.21 -21.00 6.07
C GLN A 179 -12.11 -20.73 7.59
N GLY A 180 -11.69 -19.52 7.99
CA GLY A 180 -11.60 -19.06 9.37
C GLY A 180 -12.90 -18.48 9.91
N GLN A 181 -12.85 -17.25 10.39
CA GLN A 181 -13.98 -16.50 10.96
C GLN A 181 -14.85 -15.83 9.89
N GLY A 182 -14.45 -15.84 8.62
CA GLY A 182 -15.26 -15.32 7.50
C GLY A 182 -15.54 -13.82 7.62
N THR A 183 -14.61 -13.04 8.16
CA THR A 183 -14.86 -11.62 8.51
C THR A 183 -14.97 -10.66 7.32
N TRP A 184 -14.49 -11.07 6.14
CA TRP A 184 -14.61 -10.36 4.87
C TRP A 184 -14.51 -11.33 3.70
N ASP A 185 -14.93 -10.88 2.51
CA ASP A 185 -14.92 -11.68 1.29
C ASP A 185 -14.16 -10.94 0.18
N GLY A 186 -13.17 -11.61 -0.41
CA GLY A 186 -12.32 -11.01 -1.45
C GLY A 186 -13.07 -10.65 -2.73
N ASN A 187 -14.09 -11.42 -3.12
CA ASN A 187 -14.90 -11.11 -4.30
C ASN A 187 -15.76 -9.87 -4.05
N VAL A 188 -16.31 -9.71 -2.84
CA VAL A 188 -17.03 -8.49 -2.47
C VAL A 188 -16.12 -7.28 -2.57
N CYS A 189 -14.87 -7.37 -2.10
CA CYS A 189 -13.90 -6.29 -2.22
C CYS A 189 -13.58 -5.94 -3.68
N ILE A 190 -13.28 -6.94 -4.52
CA ILE A 190 -12.94 -6.74 -5.93
C ILE A 190 -14.12 -6.15 -6.71
N ASN A 191 -15.32 -6.72 -6.54
CA ASN A 191 -16.53 -6.27 -7.24
C ASN A 191 -16.91 -4.85 -6.83
N PHE A 192 -16.80 -4.52 -5.54
CA PHE A 192 -17.02 -3.16 -5.07
C PHE A 192 -16.03 -2.19 -5.71
N THR A 193 -14.74 -2.51 -5.72
CA THR A 193 -13.72 -1.65 -6.33
C THR A 193 -13.93 -1.50 -7.84
N ALA A 194 -14.31 -2.56 -8.55
CA ALA A 194 -14.64 -2.48 -9.98
C ALA A 194 -15.80 -1.52 -10.24
N ALA A 195 -16.93 -1.70 -9.54
CA ALA A 195 -18.09 -0.82 -9.66
C ALA A 195 -17.76 0.64 -9.29
N PHE A 196 -16.92 0.84 -8.28
CA PHE A 196 -16.48 2.18 -7.87
C PHE A 196 -15.59 2.84 -8.92
N LEU A 197 -14.65 2.12 -9.52
CA LEU A 197 -13.77 2.64 -10.58
C LEU A 197 -14.56 2.98 -11.85
N ASP A 198 -15.54 2.15 -12.21
CA ASP A 198 -16.42 2.43 -13.34
C ASP A 198 -17.24 3.70 -13.08
N MET A 199 -17.84 3.84 -11.89
CA MET A 199 -18.53 5.06 -11.47
C MET A 199 -17.62 6.30 -11.51
N LEU A 200 -16.36 6.17 -11.05
CA LEU A 200 -15.41 7.27 -11.10
C LEU A 200 -15.14 7.71 -12.54
N LYS A 201 -14.92 6.78 -13.47
CA LYS A 201 -14.68 7.11 -14.87
C LYS A 201 -15.87 7.75 -15.56
N THR A 202 -17.10 7.35 -15.22
CA THR A 202 -18.30 7.96 -15.78
C THR A 202 -18.60 9.34 -15.19
N THR A 203 -18.18 9.59 -13.94
CA THR A 203 -18.46 10.85 -13.23
C THR A 203 -17.39 11.90 -13.44
N VAL A 204 -16.11 11.50 -13.46
CA VAL A 204 -14.95 12.38 -13.59
C VAL A 204 -14.59 12.49 -15.07
N VAL A 205 -15.30 13.38 -15.76
CA VAL A 205 -15.14 13.65 -17.18
C VAL A 205 -14.82 15.13 -17.42
N GLY A 206 -14.01 15.41 -18.45
CA GLY A 206 -13.58 16.76 -18.79
C GLY A 206 -12.47 17.30 -17.89
N GLU A 207 -12.32 18.63 -17.87
CA GLU A 207 -11.32 19.32 -17.06
C GLU A 207 -11.82 19.65 -15.65
N GLY A 208 -10.88 19.78 -14.72
CA GLY A 208 -11.13 20.22 -13.36
C GLY A 208 -10.43 19.38 -12.31
N VAL A 209 -10.78 19.66 -11.06
CA VAL A 209 -10.36 18.87 -9.91
C VAL A 209 -11.61 18.36 -9.21
N TRP A 210 -11.58 17.08 -8.85
CA TRP A 210 -12.66 16.41 -8.13
C TRP A 210 -12.17 15.94 -6.76
N ARG A 211 -13.12 15.80 -5.85
CA ARG A 211 -12.89 15.30 -4.50
C ARG A 211 -13.77 14.11 -4.24
N ILE A 212 -13.09 12.98 -3.97
CA ILE A 212 -13.68 11.75 -3.49
C ILE A 212 -13.65 11.80 -1.96
N ARG A 213 -14.82 11.70 -1.32
CA ARG A 213 -14.93 11.74 0.15
C ARG A 213 -15.76 10.59 0.66
N LYS A 214 -15.21 9.85 1.62
CA LYS A 214 -15.92 8.84 2.39
C LYS A 214 -15.93 9.22 3.87
N ARG A 215 -17.07 9.69 4.38
CA ARG A 215 -17.19 10.02 5.80
C ARG A 215 -17.29 8.75 6.66
N LYS A 216 -16.76 8.84 7.87
CA LYS A 216 -16.87 7.76 8.88
C LYS A 216 -18.34 7.47 9.17
N ASN A 217 -18.68 6.19 9.30
CA ASN A 217 -20.04 5.68 9.57
C ASN A 217 -21.12 5.98 8.51
N GLN A 218 -20.83 6.74 7.46
CA GLN A 218 -21.76 6.90 6.34
C GLN A 218 -21.63 5.73 5.37
N LYS A 219 -22.71 5.42 4.64
CA LYS A 219 -22.71 4.37 3.59
C LYS A 219 -22.49 4.93 2.19
N VAL A 220 -22.33 6.24 2.07
CA VAL A 220 -22.21 6.96 0.80
C VAL A 220 -20.76 7.36 0.55
N ILE A 221 -20.32 7.29 -0.71
CA ILE A 221 -19.11 7.94 -1.22
C ILE A 221 -19.56 9.16 -2.01
N GLU A 222 -19.03 10.32 -1.68
CA GLU A 222 -19.32 11.58 -2.36
C GLU A 222 -18.21 11.84 -3.40
N ILE A 223 -18.59 12.19 -4.63
CA ILE A 223 -17.70 12.66 -5.69
C ILE A 223 -18.17 14.06 -6.07
N MET A 224 -17.34 15.07 -5.83
CA MET A 224 -17.72 16.48 -6.03
C MET A 224 -16.66 17.17 -6.87
N LYS A 225 -17.07 17.92 -7.89
CA LYS A 225 -16.17 18.84 -8.60
C LYS A 225 -15.85 20.03 -7.69
N VAL A 226 -14.58 20.39 -7.57
CA VAL A 226 -14.10 21.44 -6.66
C VAL A 226 -13.35 22.55 -7.38
N GLU A 227 -12.82 22.27 -8.57
CA GLU A 227 -12.30 23.27 -9.50
C GLU A 227 -12.85 22.96 -10.89
N GLU A 228 -13.29 23.98 -11.62
CA GLU A 228 -13.94 23.80 -12.93
C GLU A 228 -12.96 23.46 -14.06
N SER A 229 -11.69 23.83 -13.91
CA SER A 229 -10.65 23.65 -14.93
C SER A 229 -9.29 23.34 -14.28
N GLY A 230 -8.32 22.94 -15.10
CA GLY A 230 -6.97 22.65 -14.65
C GLY A 230 -6.83 21.32 -13.90
N THR A 231 -5.73 21.19 -13.15
CA THR A 231 -5.34 19.94 -12.47
C THR A 231 -4.96 20.16 -11.00
N GLY A 232 -5.29 21.34 -10.45
CA GLY A 232 -4.82 21.78 -9.14
C GLY A 232 -3.31 21.59 -8.97
N ARG A 233 -2.90 21.10 -7.80
CA ARG A 233 -1.51 20.76 -7.46
C ARG A 233 -1.12 19.31 -7.77
N ILE A 234 -2.05 18.53 -8.33
CA ILE A 234 -1.88 17.08 -8.55
C ILE A 234 -0.87 16.82 -9.67
N VAL A 235 -1.03 17.52 -10.80
CA VAL A 235 -0.17 17.34 -11.98
C VAL A 235 0.77 18.54 -12.13
N LYS A 236 2.07 18.28 -11.95
CA LYS A 236 3.12 19.31 -12.08
C LYS A 236 3.24 19.82 -13.52
N GLN A 237 3.56 21.11 -13.66
CA GLN A 237 3.72 21.74 -14.97
C GLN A 237 4.78 21.06 -15.85
N SER A 238 5.91 20.65 -15.26
CA SER A 238 6.97 19.93 -15.98
C SER A 238 6.47 18.63 -16.62
N PHE A 239 5.58 17.90 -15.94
CA PHE A 239 4.98 16.68 -16.49
C PHE A 239 4.00 17.00 -17.63
N LYS A 240 3.22 18.07 -17.52
CA LYS A 240 2.32 18.52 -18.61
C LYS A 240 3.11 18.86 -19.87
N THR A 241 4.13 19.70 -19.73
CA THR A 241 5.02 20.08 -20.83
C THR A 241 5.71 18.87 -21.46
N HIS A 242 6.15 17.92 -20.64
CA HIS A 242 6.72 16.67 -21.16
C HIS A 242 5.70 15.87 -22.01
N ARG A 243 4.44 15.77 -21.56
CA ARG A 243 3.38 15.05 -22.31
C ARG A 243 2.98 15.77 -23.60
N GLU A 244 2.91 17.10 -23.59
CA GLU A 244 2.67 17.93 -24.78
C GLU A 244 3.76 17.71 -25.84
N ASN A 245 5.03 17.73 -25.42
CA ASN A 245 6.17 17.46 -26.32
C ASN A 245 6.10 16.06 -26.92
N LEU A 246 5.75 15.04 -26.14
CA LEU A 246 5.58 13.67 -26.65
C LEU A 246 4.45 13.59 -27.69
N MET A 247 3.31 14.26 -27.45
CA MET A 247 2.22 14.29 -28.43
C MET A 247 2.63 15.00 -29.72
N ALA A 248 3.37 16.11 -29.63
CA ALA A 248 3.87 16.83 -30.80
C ALA A 248 4.81 15.96 -31.65
N LEU A 249 5.73 15.23 -31.00
CA LEU A 249 6.63 14.28 -31.66
C LEU A 249 5.85 13.16 -32.37
N GLU A 250 4.82 12.61 -31.74
CA GLU A 250 3.97 11.58 -32.35
C GLU A 250 3.20 12.10 -33.57
N ILE A 251 2.62 13.30 -33.48
CA ILE A 251 1.90 13.92 -34.59
C ILE A 251 2.86 14.17 -35.76
N SER A 252 4.05 14.70 -35.48
CA SER A 252 5.07 14.93 -36.50
C SER A 252 5.52 13.62 -37.16
N ALA A 253 5.72 12.55 -36.40
CA ALA A 253 6.09 11.24 -36.94
C ALA A 253 4.98 10.62 -37.83
N LYS A 254 3.71 10.87 -37.51
CA LYS A 254 2.56 10.40 -38.32
C LYS A 254 2.30 11.22 -39.57
N LEU A 255 2.64 12.51 -39.58
CA LEU A 255 2.47 13.40 -40.73
C LEU A 255 3.67 13.40 -41.69
N GLY A 256 4.83 12.92 -41.23
CA GLY A 256 6.04 12.74 -42.04
C GLY A 256 6.16 11.36 -42.72
N GLN A 257 5.11 10.53 -42.61
CA GLN A 257 4.91 9.28 -43.36
C GLN A 257 3.81 9.50 -44.40
#